data_AF-A0A0A9BCP9-F1
#
_entry.id   AF-A0A0A9BCP9-F1
#
_cell.length_a   1.000
_cell.length_b   1.000
_cell.length_c   1.000
_cell.angle_alpha   90.00
_cell.angle_beta   90.00
_cell.angle_gamma   90.00
#
_symmetry.space_group_name_H-M   'P 1'
#
loop_
_entity.id
_entity.type
_entity.pdbx_description
1 polymer ?
#
loop_
_entity_poly.entity_id
_entity_poly.type
_entity_poly.pdbx_seq_one_letter_code
_entity_poly.pdbx_strand_id
1 'polypeptide(L)'
;MVLGLYPFTHIAADGAPRLDAAAGEELVRVERAAALALGLRAPETPGTLFLTTRRLIWVSEAEKGKAYAVDFVAVSLHAVSRDPEAYPSPCIYTQIETEDGSDEESDESDCETNGEIELSKVTEMRIIPSDPGQYILFVANCLIKIFVSFKQVFISDALQI
;
A
#
# COMPACT_ATOMS: atom_id res chain seq x y z
N MET A 1 -11.03 -15.78 4.08
CA MET A 1 -10.09 -14.77 4.64
C MET A 1 -10.14 -13.61 3.67
N VAL A 2 -10.08 -12.35 4.09
CA VAL A 2 -10.04 -11.28 3.08
C VAL A 2 -8.59 -11.18 2.61
N LEU A 3 -8.32 -11.73 1.43
CA LEU A 3 -7.04 -11.62 0.73
C LEU A 3 -7.18 -10.50 -0.30
N GLY A 4 -6.21 -9.59 -0.34
CA GLY A 4 -6.20 -8.45 -1.27
C GLY A 4 -6.38 -7.06 -0.64
N LEU A 5 -6.31 -6.05 -1.50
CA LEU A 5 -6.63 -4.65 -1.19
C LEU A 5 -8.16 -4.49 -1.18
N TYR A 6 -8.70 -3.68 -0.28
CA TYR A 6 -10.14 -3.45 -0.20
C TYR A 6 -10.47 -1.99 0.13
N PRO A 7 -11.67 -1.48 -0.19
CA PRO A 7 -12.03 -0.11 0.05
C PRO A 7 -12.34 0.11 1.53
N PHE A 8 -11.83 1.19 2.10
CA PHE A 8 -11.98 1.50 3.52
C PHE A 8 -12.91 2.70 3.71
N THR A 9 -14.06 2.49 4.35
CA THR A 9 -15.07 3.55 4.53
C THR A 9 -15.13 4.12 5.95
N HIS A 10 -14.42 3.49 6.90
CA HIS A 10 -14.48 3.84 8.32
C HIS A 10 -13.54 4.98 8.69
N ILE A 11 -13.70 6.14 8.06
CA ILE A 11 -12.89 7.33 8.35
C ILE A 11 -13.64 8.26 9.31
N ALA A 12 -12.97 8.69 10.37
CA ALA A 12 -13.49 9.65 11.32
C ALA A 12 -13.51 11.07 10.73
N ALA A 13 -14.24 11.98 11.37
CA ALA A 13 -14.45 13.35 10.88
C ALA A 13 -13.14 14.18 10.82
N ASP A 14 -12.10 13.74 11.52
CA ASP A 14 -10.76 14.31 11.51
C ASP A 14 -9.89 13.82 10.34
N GLY A 15 -10.40 12.91 9.50
CA GLY A 15 -9.67 12.30 8.40
C GLY A 15 -8.81 11.10 8.78
N ALA A 16 -8.84 10.67 10.06
CA ALA A 16 -8.13 9.47 10.51
C ALA A 16 -9.00 8.22 10.35
N PRO A 17 -8.43 7.07 9.96
CA PRO A 17 -9.17 5.82 9.95
C PRO A 17 -9.51 5.39 11.37
N ARG A 18 -10.73 4.89 11.54
CA ARG A 18 -11.22 4.39 12.83
C ARG A 18 -10.65 2.99 13.06
N LEU A 19 -9.65 2.92 13.92
CA LEU A 19 -8.97 1.68 14.28
C LEU A 19 -9.76 0.87 15.29
N ASP A 20 -9.70 -0.46 15.18
CA ASP A 20 -10.34 -1.36 16.13
C ASP A 20 -9.41 -1.68 17.31
N ALA A 21 -9.39 -0.76 18.28
CA ALA A 21 -8.63 -0.95 19.52
C ALA A 21 -9.10 -2.18 20.32
N ALA A 22 -10.35 -2.62 20.17
CA ALA A 22 -10.86 -3.82 20.84
C ALA A 22 -10.26 -5.11 20.24
N ALA A 23 -9.93 -5.09 18.94
CA ALA A 23 -9.18 -6.14 18.26
C ALA A 23 -7.65 -6.03 18.44
N GLY A 24 -7.18 -5.07 19.25
CA GLY A 24 -5.75 -4.78 19.46
C GLY A 24 -5.08 -4.09 18.27
N GLU A 25 -5.85 -3.41 17.40
CA GLU A 25 -5.29 -2.61 16.32
C GLU A 25 -4.81 -1.26 16.86
N GLU A 26 -3.53 -0.97 16.66
CA GLU A 26 -2.90 0.29 17.09
C GLU A 26 -2.30 1.02 15.90
N LEU A 27 -2.36 2.36 15.93
CA LEU A 27 -1.72 3.19 14.92
C LEU A 27 -0.21 3.20 15.18
N VAL A 28 0.56 2.69 14.22
CA VAL A 28 2.02 2.67 14.31
C VAL A 28 2.61 3.95 13.73
N ARG A 29 2.08 4.41 12.59
CA ARG A 29 2.60 5.59 11.90
C ARG A 29 1.58 6.26 11.00
N VAL A 30 1.73 7.57 10.81
CA VAL A 30 0.99 8.36 9.83
C VAL A 30 1.99 9.05 8.92
N GLU A 31 1.78 8.95 7.63
CA GLU A 31 2.56 9.60 6.59
C GLU A 31 1.62 10.45 5.73
N ARG A 32 1.91 11.75 5.58
CA ARG A 32 1.10 12.65 4.75
C ARG A 32 1.74 12.80 3.38
N ALA A 33 0.94 13.19 2.39
CA ALA A 33 1.40 13.37 1.01
C ALA A 33 2.06 12.11 0.42
N ALA A 34 1.54 10.93 0.74
CA ALA A 34 1.94 9.67 0.13
C ALA A 34 0.99 9.34 -1.02
N ALA A 35 1.50 9.20 -2.22
CA ALA A 35 0.77 8.69 -3.38
C ALA A 35 0.77 7.16 -3.38
N LEU A 36 -0.29 6.55 -3.91
CA LEU A 36 -0.43 5.10 -4.09
C LEU A 36 -0.57 4.78 -5.57
N ALA A 37 0.34 4.00 -6.14
CA ALA A 37 0.13 3.38 -7.44
C ALA A 37 -0.35 1.93 -7.22
N LEU A 38 -1.42 1.54 -7.89
CA LEU A 38 -1.97 0.18 -7.84
C LEU A 38 -1.67 -0.48 -9.20
N GLY A 39 -0.95 -1.60 -9.19
CA GLY A 39 -0.50 -2.26 -10.42
C GLY A 39 0.44 -1.40 -11.27
N LEU A 40 0.24 -1.45 -12.58
CA LEU A 40 0.94 -0.64 -13.59
C LEU A 40 0.30 0.75 -13.81
N ARG A 41 -0.69 1.12 -12.98
CA ARG A 41 -1.43 2.37 -13.16
C ARG A 41 -0.62 3.58 -12.71
N ALA A 42 -1.01 4.74 -13.24
CA ALA A 42 -0.55 6.02 -12.72
C ALA A 42 -0.78 6.14 -11.20
N PRO A 43 0.15 6.78 -10.47
CA PRO A 43 -0.01 7.00 -9.05
C PRO A 43 -1.27 7.82 -8.77
N GLU A 44 -2.06 7.34 -7.80
CA GLU A 44 -3.17 8.07 -7.21
C GLU A 44 -2.65 9.37 -6.57
N THR A 45 -3.55 10.35 -6.50
CA THR A 45 -3.22 11.67 -5.96
C THR A 45 -2.72 11.55 -4.53
N PRO A 46 -1.63 12.26 -4.13
CA PRO A 46 -1.07 12.15 -2.78
C PRO A 46 -2.13 12.26 -1.68
N GLY A 47 -2.11 11.30 -0.77
CA GLY A 47 -3.04 11.18 0.35
C GLY A 47 -2.32 11.02 1.68
N THR A 48 -3.08 10.64 2.71
CA THR A 48 -2.54 10.29 4.02
C THR A 48 -2.54 8.78 4.20
N LEU A 49 -1.36 8.23 4.43
CA LEU A 49 -1.11 6.83 4.72
C LEU A 49 -1.07 6.61 6.23
N PHE A 50 -1.81 5.64 6.72
CA PHE A 50 -1.89 5.23 8.12
C PHE A 50 -1.43 3.77 8.19
N LEU A 51 -0.31 3.55 8.87
CA LEU A 51 0.19 2.22 9.17
C LEU A 51 -0.30 1.81 10.54
N THR A 52 -1.01 0.69 10.62
CA THR A 52 -1.45 0.10 11.87
C THR A 52 -0.61 -1.13 12.20
N THR A 53 -0.91 -1.84 13.28
CA THR A 53 -0.26 -3.11 13.60
C THR A 53 -0.82 -4.29 12.80
N ARG A 54 -1.98 -4.12 12.16
CA ARG A 54 -2.69 -5.19 11.44
C ARG A 54 -2.81 -4.96 9.94
N ARG A 55 -2.91 -3.69 9.54
CA ARG A 55 -3.15 -3.28 8.15
C ARG A 55 -2.56 -1.92 7.84
N LEU A 56 -2.42 -1.67 6.55
CA LEU A 56 -2.07 -0.38 6.00
C LEU A 56 -3.33 0.24 5.41
N ILE A 57 -3.61 1.48 5.78
CA ILE A 57 -4.79 2.21 5.33
C ILE A 57 -4.32 3.48 4.64
N TRP A 58 -4.74 3.72 3.42
CA TRP A 58 -4.45 4.95 2.71
C TRP A 58 -5.74 5.70 2.43
N VAL A 59 -5.69 7.02 2.63
CA VAL A 59 -6.82 7.92 2.47
C VAL A 59 -6.46 8.98 1.46
N SER A 60 -7.23 9.08 0.38
CA SER A 60 -7.07 10.17 -0.59
C SER A 60 -7.45 11.50 0.06
N GLU A 61 -6.59 12.50 -0.05
CA GLU A 61 -6.91 13.86 0.38
C GLU A 61 -7.70 14.62 -0.72
N ALA A 62 -7.47 14.25 -1.98
CA ALA A 62 -8.11 14.88 -3.14
C ALA A 62 -9.57 14.43 -3.33
N GLU A 63 -9.85 13.13 -3.13
CA GLU A 63 -11.20 12.57 -3.20
C GLU A 63 -11.70 12.23 -1.79
N LYS A 64 -12.55 13.11 -1.23
CA LYS A 64 -13.19 12.86 0.07
C LYS A 64 -14.05 11.60 0.02
N GLY A 65 -13.66 10.58 0.78
CA GLY A 65 -14.34 9.29 0.88
C GLY A 65 -13.64 8.14 0.16
N LYS A 66 -12.59 8.41 -0.61
CA LYS A 66 -11.77 7.38 -1.26
C LYS A 66 -10.64 6.95 -0.33
N ALA A 67 -10.69 5.72 0.13
CA ALA A 67 -9.63 5.13 0.92
C ALA A 67 -9.54 3.63 0.68
N TYR A 68 -8.33 3.12 0.88
CA TYR A 68 -7.96 1.75 0.64
C TYR A 68 -7.31 1.17 1.89
N ALA A 69 -7.55 -0.10 2.17
CA ALA A 69 -6.90 -0.82 3.23
C ALA A 69 -6.40 -2.17 2.72
N VAL A 70 -5.23 -2.57 3.19
CA VAL A 70 -4.64 -3.89 2.92
C VAL A 70 -4.11 -4.45 4.23
N ASP A 71 -4.51 -5.67 4.55
CA ASP A 71 -4.00 -6.36 5.72
C ASP A 71 -2.58 -6.85 5.46
N PHE A 72 -1.68 -6.78 6.46
CA PHE A 72 -0.30 -7.23 6.27
C PHE A 72 -0.21 -8.74 6.01
N VAL A 73 -1.22 -9.52 6.42
CA VAL A 73 -1.32 -10.94 6.09
C VAL A 73 -1.47 -11.18 4.59
N ALA A 74 -2.03 -10.23 3.86
CA ALA A 74 -2.18 -10.29 2.42
C ALA A 74 -0.97 -9.70 1.69
N VAL A 75 0.04 -9.16 2.35
CA VAL A 75 1.23 -8.62 1.65
C VAL A 75 2.31 -9.70 1.64
N SER A 76 2.58 -10.28 0.47
CA SER A 76 3.58 -11.34 0.29
C SER A 76 5.00 -10.81 0.29
N LEU A 77 5.23 -9.65 -0.36
CA LEU A 77 6.56 -9.08 -0.57
C LEU A 77 6.54 -7.57 -0.36
N HIS A 78 7.66 -7.02 0.12
CA HIS A 78 7.89 -5.58 0.13
C HIS A 78 9.36 -5.29 -0.23
N ALA A 79 9.57 -4.27 -1.05
CA ALA A 79 10.88 -3.80 -1.47
C ALA A 79 10.90 -2.28 -1.49
N VAL A 80 12.07 -1.70 -1.24
CA VAL A 80 12.26 -0.24 -1.33
C VAL A 80 13.08 0.02 -2.57
N SER A 81 12.47 0.65 -3.58
CA SER A 81 13.18 1.11 -4.76
C SER A 81 13.61 2.56 -4.54
N ARG A 82 14.93 2.80 -4.59
CA ARG A 82 15.51 4.15 -4.56
C ARG A 82 16.35 4.46 -5.78
N ASP A 83 16.46 3.48 -6.67
CA ASP A 83 17.26 3.61 -7.88
C ASP A 83 16.50 4.47 -8.88
N PRO A 84 17.06 5.62 -9.31
CA PRO A 84 16.45 6.47 -10.31
C PRO A 84 16.33 5.79 -11.68
N GLU A 85 17.06 4.69 -11.89
CA GLU A 85 16.93 3.83 -13.08
C GLU A 85 15.65 2.97 -13.03
N ALA A 86 15.24 2.50 -11.85
CA ALA A 86 14.06 1.66 -11.64
C ALA A 86 12.77 2.47 -11.58
N TYR A 87 12.82 3.64 -10.92
CA TYR A 87 11.70 4.57 -10.89
C TYR A 87 12.24 5.99 -10.67
N PRO A 88 11.72 7.02 -11.36
CA PRO A 88 12.22 8.39 -11.26
C PRO A 88 12.07 9.01 -9.86
N SER A 89 11.37 8.34 -8.94
CA SER A 89 11.21 8.76 -7.55
C SER A 89 11.30 7.55 -6.62
N PRO A 90 11.90 7.70 -5.43
CA PRO A 90 12.04 6.57 -4.52
C PRO A 90 10.64 6.16 -4.03
N CYS A 91 10.35 4.87 -4.14
CA CYS A 91 9.04 4.30 -3.80
C CYS A 91 9.18 2.96 -3.07
N ILE A 92 8.13 2.58 -2.36
CA ILE A 92 8.05 1.30 -1.67
C ILE A 92 7.14 0.40 -2.49
N TYR A 93 7.70 -0.65 -3.07
CA TYR A 93 6.96 -1.69 -3.74
C TYR A 93 6.43 -2.69 -2.71
N THR A 94 5.18 -3.11 -2.88
CA THR A 94 4.53 -4.14 -2.08
C THR A 94 3.72 -5.05 -2.98
N GLN A 95 3.92 -6.35 -2.85
CA GLN A 95 3.15 -7.37 -3.55
C GLN A 95 2.07 -7.90 -2.61
N ILE A 96 0.85 -7.96 -3.09
CA ILE A 96 -0.33 -8.40 -2.34
C ILE A 96 -0.75 -9.77 -2.88
N GLU A 97 -0.89 -10.74 -1.98
CA GLU A 97 -1.54 -12.02 -2.22
C GLU A 97 -3.05 -11.85 -2.28
N THR A 98 -3.62 -12.33 -3.38
CA THR A 98 -5.07 -12.39 -3.61
C THR A 98 -5.49 -13.87 -3.62
N GLU A 99 -6.76 -14.15 -3.31
CA GLU A 99 -7.25 -15.55 -3.19
C GLU A 99 -7.20 -16.31 -4.54
N ASP A 100 -7.13 -15.58 -5.65
CA ASP A 100 -6.94 -16.10 -7.01
C ASP A 100 -5.45 -16.32 -7.33
N GLY A 101 -4.85 -17.30 -6.65
CA GLY A 101 -3.46 -17.72 -6.86
C GLY A 101 -3.22 -18.43 -8.19
N SER A 102 -3.41 -17.76 -9.32
CA SER A 102 -2.97 -18.23 -10.64
C SER A 102 -2.16 -17.15 -11.36
N ASP A 103 -0.87 -17.45 -11.45
CA ASP A 103 0.12 -16.98 -12.40
C ASP A 103 -0.39 -17.20 -13.84
N GLU A 104 -1.15 -16.24 -14.39
CA GLU A 104 -1.43 -16.16 -15.83
C GLU A 104 -1.23 -14.70 -16.27
N GLU A 105 -0.04 -14.45 -16.82
CA GLU A 105 0.25 -13.58 -17.96
C GLU A 105 -0.53 -12.25 -18.09
N SER A 106 0.22 -11.15 -18.08
CA SER A 106 -0.09 -9.85 -18.68
C SER A 106 -1.22 -9.84 -19.71
N ASP A 107 -2.29 -9.10 -19.42
CA ASP A 107 -3.04 -8.42 -20.49
C ASP A 107 -3.19 -6.93 -20.14
N GLU A 108 -2.39 -6.16 -20.85
CA GLU A 108 -2.41 -4.72 -20.97
C GLU A 108 -3.61 -4.28 -21.82
N SER A 109 -4.82 -4.29 -21.28
CA SER A 109 -5.99 -3.58 -21.84
C SER A 109 -7.15 -3.66 -20.85
N ASP A 110 -7.94 -2.64 -20.55
CA ASP A 110 -8.32 -1.50 -21.37
C ASP A 110 -8.77 -0.34 -20.46
N CYS A 111 -8.89 0.78 -21.13
CA CYS A 111 -9.06 2.13 -20.68
C CYS A 111 -10.50 2.39 -20.20
N GLU A 112 -10.72 3.65 -19.80
CA GLU A 112 -12.02 4.29 -19.60
C GLU A 112 -12.71 4.13 -18.23
N THR A 113 -12.45 5.13 -17.38
CA THR A 113 -13.48 5.96 -16.73
C THR A 113 -14.56 5.25 -15.88
N ASN A 114 -14.44 5.40 -14.55
CA ASN A 114 -15.55 5.25 -13.59
C ASN A 114 -16.16 3.84 -13.37
N GLY A 115 -15.43 2.77 -13.66
CA GLY A 115 -15.78 1.39 -13.26
C GLY A 115 -15.17 1.01 -11.91
N GLU A 116 -15.93 0.28 -11.10
CA GLU A 116 -15.61 -0.12 -9.74
C GLU A 116 -14.28 -0.90 -9.73
N ILE A 117 -13.23 -0.31 -9.17
CA ILE A 117 -11.89 -0.93 -9.11
C ILE A 117 -12.02 -2.21 -8.29
N GLU A 118 -11.80 -3.36 -8.92
CA GLU A 118 -11.82 -4.65 -8.24
C GLU A 118 -10.51 -4.82 -7.45
N LEU A 119 -10.42 -4.11 -6.32
CA LEU A 119 -9.23 -4.05 -5.46
C LEU A 119 -8.77 -5.45 -5.02
N SER A 120 -9.68 -6.42 -4.98
CA SER A 120 -9.40 -7.83 -4.71
C SER A 120 -8.48 -8.50 -5.74
N LYS A 121 -8.33 -7.92 -6.95
CA LYS A 121 -7.40 -8.40 -8.00
C LYS A 121 -6.07 -7.65 -8.02
N VAL A 122 -5.91 -6.62 -7.18
CA VAL A 122 -4.67 -5.85 -7.14
C VAL A 122 -3.61 -6.66 -6.41
N THR A 123 -2.67 -7.22 -7.17
CA THR A 123 -1.53 -7.98 -6.66
C THR A 123 -0.28 -7.13 -6.44
N GLU A 124 -0.28 -5.88 -6.88
CA GLU A 124 0.85 -4.98 -6.75
C GLU A 124 0.41 -3.60 -6.26
N MET A 125 1.13 -3.05 -5.29
CA MET A 125 0.90 -1.73 -4.74
C MET A 125 2.24 -1.03 -4.53
N ARG A 126 2.36 0.22 -4.95
CA ARG A 126 3.55 1.06 -4.82
C ARG A 126 3.21 2.31 -4.05
N ILE A 127 3.94 2.57 -2.97
CA ILE A 127 3.76 3.76 -2.13
C ILE A 127 4.86 4.75 -2.51
N ILE A 128 4.47 5.93 -2.97
CA ILE A 128 5.37 6.99 -3.41
C ILE A 128 5.22 8.15 -2.43
N PRO A 129 6.10 8.30 -1.44
CA PRO A 129 6.09 9.47 -0.59
C PRO A 129 6.51 10.72 -1.40
N SER A 130 5.87 11.87 -1.14
CA SER A 130 6.25 13.13 -1.79
C SER A 130 7.62 13.63 -1.35
N ASP A 131 8.09 13.25 -0.15
CA ASP A 131 9.42 13.59 0.34
C ASP A 131 10.35 12.34 0.39
N PRO A 132 11.37 12.29 -0.48
CA PRO A 132 12.21 11.10 -0.68
C PRO A 132 13.27 10.86 0.41
N GLY A 133 13.54 11.84 1.28
CA GLY A 133 14.78 11.85 2.06
C GLY A 133 14.69 11.11 3.39
N GLN A 134 13.68 11.42 4.20
CA GLN A 134 13.56 10.88 5.55
C GLN A 134 12.42 9.86 5.66
N TYR A 135 11.28 10.20 5.08
CA TYR A 135 10.03 9.48 5.30
C TYR A 135 10.02 8.09 4.67
N ILE A 136 10.62 7.92 3.49
CA ILE A 136 10.65 6.60 2.85
C ILE A 136 11.42 5.58 3.69
N LEU A 137 12.52 6.00 4.33
CA LEU A 137 13.29 5.11 5.20
C LEU A 137 12.50 4.83 6.48
N PHE A 138 11.79 5.80 7.05
CA PHE A 138 10.95 5.58 8.23
C PHE A 138 9.78 4.65 7.95
N VAL A 139 9.03 4.87 6.86
CA VAL A 139 7.90 4.03 6.46
C VAL A 139 8.39 2.63 6.11
N ALA A 140 9.47 2.51 5.34
CA ALA A 140 10.08 1.20 5.05
C ALA A 140 10.52 0.48 6.31
N ASN A 141 11.28 1.12 7.21
CA ASN A 141 11.67 0.50 8.49
C ASN A 141 10.47 0.12 9.35
N CYS A 142 9.40 0.91 9.30
CA CYS A 142 8.16 0.64 10.02
C CYS A 142 7.48 -0.61 9.46
N LEU A 143 7.33 -0.69 8.13
CA LEU A 143 6.82 -1.87 7.44
C LEU A 143 7.67 -3.08 7.74
N ILE A 144 9.00 -2.98 7.61
CA ILE A 144 9.94 -4.07 7.91
C ILE A 144 9.74 -4.59 9.33
N LYS A 145 9.63 -3.71 10.33
CA LYS A 145 9.38 -4.11 11.73
C LYS A 145 8.05 -4.86 11.89
N ILE A 146 6.99 -4.39 11.23
CA ILE A 146 5.67 -5.03 11.27
C ILE A 146 5.72 -6.39 10.58
N PHE A 147 6.32 -6.49 9.39
CA PHE A 147 6.45 -7.73 8.61
C PHE A 147 7.36 -8.78 9.27
N VAL A 148 8.45 -8.35 9.90
CA VAL A 148 9.31 -9.23 10.72
C VAL A 148 8.49 -9.80 11.89
N SER A 149 7.61 -9.01 12.49
CA SER A 149 6.68 -9.49 13.53
C SER A 149 5.66 -10.51 12.99
N PHE A 150 5.29 -10.42 11.70
CA PHE A 150 4.37 -11.33 11.01
C PHE A 150 5.05 -12.52 10.31
N LYS A 151 6.39 -12.65 10.40
CA LYS A 151 7.16 -13.75 9.78
C LYS A 151 7.11 -13.77 8.23
N GLN A 152 6.83 -12.63 7.60
CA GLN A 152 6.85 -12.50 6.14
C GLN A 152 8.30 -12.36 5.63
N VAL A 153 8.62 -12.99 4.49
CA VAL A 153 9.97 -12.99 3.90
C VAL A 153 10.37 -11.56 3.50
N PHE A 154 11.50 -11.09 4.03
CA PHE A 154 12.10 -9.82 3.66
C PHE A 154 13.18 -10.05 2.61
N ILE A 155 12.95 -9.63 1.36
CA ILE A 155 14.00 -9.59 0.33
C ILE A 155 14.58 -8.17 0.36
N SER A 156 15.61 -7.99 1.18
CA SER A 156 16.38 -6.74 1.26
C SER A 156 17.40 -6.58 0.14
N ASP A 157 17.63 -7.64 -0.65
CA ASP A 157 18.66 -7.67 -1.67
C ASP A 157 18.12 -7.07 -2.96
N ALA A 158 18.42 -5.78 -3.15
CA ALA A 158 18.84 -5.21 -4.43
C ALA A 158 18.10 -5.72 -5.68
N LEU A 159 16.77 -5.61 -5.72
CA LEU A 159 16.09 -5.55 -7.01
C LEU A 159 16.24 -4.13 -7.55
N GLN A 160 17.37 -3.88 -8.22
CA GLN A 160 17.40 -2.94 -9.33
C GLN A 160 16.41 -3.51 -10.35
N ILE A 161 15.21 -2.94 -10.40
CA ILE A 161 14.29 -3.14 -11.53
C ILE A 161 14.80 -2.26 -12.67
#